data_AF-A0A9D1GWA7-F1
#
_entry.id   AF-A0A9D1GWA7-F1
#
_cell.length_a   1.000
_cell.length_b   1.000
_cell.length_c   1.000
_cell.angle_alpha   90.00
_cell.angle_beta   90.00
_cell.angle_gamma   90.00
#
_symmetry.space_group_name_H-M   'P 1'
#
loop_
_entity.id
_entity.type
_entity.pdbx_description
1 polymer ?
#
loop_
_entity_poly.entity_id
_entity_poly.type
_entity_poly.pdbx_seq_one_letter_code
_entity_poly.pdbx_strand_id
1 'polypeptide(L)'
;MYFPILRGRQFELLALCECVNKNLLSNKIIPIVEPVKVSSTYTKTVDSFIKAGKPIAVIRNPQVGSWIKDLKKESNAKIREQASEQLKDANVISSFYVTSKLDAHIKNAAKNGIPIDSLLLLCNNPEYLGNYEEVIGDRIPLYNVIPDKGDFRRRIRPNRVMCEDHFPKQTRNIDYSDIETEFFSSDHLYYADDGYKGFADYSVVGEEYSETGFAPYAVAIHIVYFDTKNILRIAHFVSDSNDDISDPARKFAEAVEKLVEWNKTMKLDTVGIREFEAAYRNKTYPGLGVVKKYSIMHHLELMSKYLDGVAI
;
A
#
# COMPACT_ATOMS: atom_id res chain seq x y z
N MET A 1 -4.80 9.02 -11.05
CA MET A 1 -3.78 8.97 -9.97
C MET A 1 -3.99 7.69 -9.20
N TYR A 2 -2.92 7.15 -8.60
CA TYR A 2 -2.95 5.91 -7.82
C TYR A 2 -2.53 6.17 -6.37
N PHE A 3 -3.27 5.59 -5.42
CA PHE A 3 -3.09 5.79 -3.99
C PHE A 3 -2.92 4.45 -3.27
N PRO A 4 -1.75 3.78 -3.37
CA PRO A 4 -1.52 2.51 -2.70
C PRO A 4 -1.57 2.70 -1.18
N ILE A 5 -2.41 1.92 -0.50
CA ILE A 5 -2.56 1.94 0.96
C ILE A 5 -1.69 0.84 1.57
N LEU A 6 -0.79 1.22 2.47
CA LEU A 6 0.12 0.29 3.15
C LEU A 6 0.02 0.47 4.67
N ARG A 7 0.03 -0.64 5.41
CA ARG A 7 -0.08 -0.68 6.88
C ARG A 7 1.24 -0.34 7.58
N GLY A 8 2.13 0.42 6.94
CA GLY A 8 3.36 0.94 7.56
C GLY A 8 4.23 -0.13 8.22
N ARG A 9 4.16 -1.39 7.77
CA ARG A 9 5.03 -2.46 8.28
C ARG A 9 6.44 -2.27 7.73
N GLN A 10 7.43 -2.81 8.44
CA GLN A 10 8.85 -2.62 8.09
C GLN A 10 9.14 -2.86 6.61
N PHE A 11 8.71 -3.98 6.04
CA PHE A 11 9.01 -4.31 4.63
C PHE A 11 8.17 -3.55 3.60
N GLU A 12 6.98 -3.07 3.98
CA GLU A 12 6.16 -2.16 3.16
C GLU A 12 6.81 -0.77 3.10
N LEU A 13 7.25 -0.26 4.25
CA LEU A 13 8.00 0.99 4.36
C LEU A 13 9.33 0.93 3.61
N LEU A 14 10.06 -0.19 3.71
CA LEU A 14 11.30 -0.39 2.94
C LEU A 14 11.05 -0.43 1.43
N ALA A 15 9.92 -1.01 0.98
CA ALA A 15 9.55 -1.00 -0.43
C ALA A 15 9.32 0.43 -0.93
N LEU A 16 8.54 1.23 -0.19
CA LEU A 16 8.29 2.65 -0.50
C LEU A 16 9.59 3.45 -0.52
N CYS A 17 10.39 3.31 0.54
CA CYS A 17 11.67 3.99 0.71
C CYS A 17 12.63 3.69 -0.47
N GLU A 18 12.71 2.43 -0.91
CA GLU A 18 13.56 2.08 -2.03
C GLU A 18 13.02 2.58 -3.37
N CYS A 19 11.71 2.50 -3.60
CA CYS A 19 11.09 3.01 -4.83
C CYS A 19 11.31 4.51 -4.98
N VAL A 20 11.14 5.29 -3.91
CA VAL A 20 11.35 6.74 -3.99
C VAL A 20 12.82 7.09 -4.18
N ASN A 21 13.74 6.41 -3.48
CA ASN A 21 15.18 6.69 -3.59
C ASN A 21 15.77 6.27 -4.96
N LYS A 22 15.21 5.24 -5.60
CA LYS A 22 15.56 4.85 -6.97
C LYS A 22 14.78 5.62 -8.04
N ASN A 23 13.98 6.62 -7.65
CA ASN A 23 13.13 7.41 -8.54
C ASN A 23 12.19 6.57 -9.42
N LEU A 24 11.64 5.48 -8.86
CA LEU A 24 10.75 4.55 -9.55
C LEU A 24 9.28 4.97 -9.51
N LEU A 25 8.91 5.91 -8.63
CA LEU A 25 7.52 6.31 -8.41
C LEU A 25 7.13 7.50 -9.30
N SER A 26 6.10 7.37 -10.11
CA SER A 26 5.49 8.46 -10.87
C SER A 26 4.98 9.55 -9.94
N ASN A 27 4.92 10.79 -10.43
CA ASN A 27 4.28 11.91 -9.72
C ASN A 27 2.75 11.74 -9.60
N LYS A 28 2.17 10.73 -10.27
CA LYS A 28 0.76 10.35 -10.18
C LYS A 28 0.48 9.30 -9.09
N ILE A 29 1.50 8.89 -8.33
CA ILE A 29 1.37 7.95 -7.21
C ILE A 29 1.55 8.69 -5.89
N ILE A 30 0.55 8.59 -5.01
CA ILE A 30 0.59 9.14 -3.64
C ILE A 30 0.33 8.00 -2.66
N PRO A 31 1.38 7.37 -2.10
CA PRO A 31 1.19 6.31 -1.12
C PRO A 31 0.51 6.81 0.14
N ILE A 32 -0.45 6.04 0.65
CA ILE A 32 -1.12 6.28 1.94
C ILE A 32 -0.55 5.28 2.95
N VAL A 33 0.13 5.78 3.96
CA VAL A 33 0.75 4.96 5.00
C VAL A 33 -0.05 5.05 6.29
N GLU A 34 -0.54 3.90 6.75
CA GLU A 34 -1.06 3.73 8.10
C GLU A 34 0.05 3.21 9.02
N PRO A 35 0.63 4.04 9.89
CA PRO A 35 1.68 3.57 10.77
C PRO A 35 1.10 2.67 11.87
N VAL A 36 1.50 1.39 11.90
CA VAL A 36 0.99 0.39 12.86
C VAL A 36 1.92 0.11 14.04
N LYS A 37 3.23 0.34 13.89
CA LYS A 37 4.24 0.14 14.95
C LYS A 37 5.32 1.22 14.87
N VAL A 38 5.79 1.67 16.02
CA VAL A 38 6.86 2.66 16.09
C VAL A 38 8.17 2.04 15.64
N SER A 39 8.80 2.64 14.62
CA SER A 39 10.05 2.15 14.04
C SER A 39 10.83 3.31 13.43
N SER A 40 12.15 3.26 13.49
CA SER A 40 13.02 4.17 12.73
C SER A 40 12.87 3.99 11.22
N THR A 41 12.33 2.86 10.75
CA THR A 41 12.00 2.63 9.34
C THR A 41 10.92 3.59 8.87
N TYR A 42 9.93 3.91 9.72
CA TYR A 42 8.89 4.88 9.41
C TYR A 42 9.51 6.26 9.14
N THR A 43 10.32 6.77 10.08
CA THR A 43 10.89 8.11 9.93
C THR A 43 11.81 8.18 8.72
N LYS A 44 12.66 7.17 8.49
CA LYS A 44 13.51 7.10 7.28
C LYS A 44 12.70 7.09 5.98
N THR A 45 11.54 6.43 5.97
CA THR A 45 10.69 6.36 4.78
C THR A 45 10.11 7.74 4.48
N VAL A 46 9.50 8.39 5.48
CA VAL A 46 8.94 9.74 5.32
C VAL A 46 10.03 10.74 4.92
N ASP A 47 11.21 10.69 5.55
CA ASP A 47 12.36 11.53 5.17
C ASP A 47 12.77 11.33 3.71
N SER A 48 12.66 10.11 3.18
CA SER A 48 13.03 9.83 1.78
C SER A 48 12.06 10.48 0.79
N PHE A 49 10.76 10.52 1.13
CA PHE A 49 9.76 11.24 0.33
C PHE A 49 9.94 12.75 0.39
N ILE A 50 10.18 13.31 1.59
CA ILE A 50 10.47 14.72 1.78
C ILE A 50 11.70 15.13 0.96
N LYS A 51 12.82 14.38 1.05
CA LYS A 51 14.05 14.65 0.30
C LYS A 51 13.86 14.57 -1.22
N ALA A 52 13.00 13.67 -1.68
CA ALA A 52 12.68 13.52 -3.09
C ALA A 52 11.66 14.55 -3.60
N GLY A 53 11.07 15.37 -2.72
CA GLY A 53 9.99 16.29 -3.07
C GLY A 53 8.74 15.58 -3.59
N LYS A 54 8.48 14.35 -3.12
CA LYS A 54 7.33 13.54 -3.52
C LYS A 54 6.29 13.47 -2.41
N PRO A 55 5.00 13.56 -2.73
CA PRO A 55 3.95 13.50 -1.73
C PRO A 55 3.82 12.10 -1.11
N ILE A 56 3.59 12.08 0.20
CA ILE A 56 3.21 10.88 0.96
C ILE A 56 2.08 11.22 1.92
N ALA A 57 1.00 10.44 1.89
CA ALA A 57 -0.11 10.58 2.82
C ALA A 57 0.16 9.74 4.07
N VAL A 58 0.05 10.35 5.25
CA VAL A 58 0.25 9.67 6.54
C VAL A 58 -1.02 9.72 7.37
N ILE A 59 -1.53 8.56 7.75
CA ILE A 59 -2.69 8.43 8.63
C ILE A 59 -2.28 8.76 10.06
N ARG A 60 -2.91 9.79 10.63
CA ARG A 60 -2.61 10.29 11.98
C ARG A 60 -3.46 9.64 13.07
N ASN A 61 -4.56 9.00 12.70
CA ASN A 61 -5.42 8.18 13.57
C ASN A 61 -5.47 6.73 13.05
N PRO A 62 -4.36 5.97 13.10
CA PRO A 62 -4.37 4.57 12.68
C PRO A 62 -5.43 3.79 13.49
N GLN A 63 -6.16 2.92 12.80
CA GLN A 63 -7.24 2.10 13.37
C GLN A 63 -6.73 0.74 13.84
N VAL A 64 -5.54 0.33 13.37
CA VAL A 64 -4.93 -0.95 13.73
C VAL A 64 -3.49 -0.81 14.23
N GLY A 65 -3.04 -1.83 14.94
CA GLY A 65 -1.71 -1.90 15.54
C GLY A 65 -1.56 -1.07 16.81
N SER A 66 -0.30 -0.88 17.21
CA SER A 66 0.07 -0.33 18.51
C SER A 66 0.69 1.07 18.45
N TRP A 67 0.75 1.70 17.27
CA TRP A 67 1.43 2.99 17.05
C TRP A 67 1.11 4.06 18.10
N ILE A 68 -0.17 4.38 18.31
CA ILE A 68 -0.58 5.44 19.26
C ILE A 68 -0.15 5.13 20.70
N LYS A 69 -0.19 3.85 21.09
CA LYS A 69 0.24 3.40 22.42
C LYS A 69 1.76 3.44 22.54
N ASP A 70 2.47 2.97 21.53
CA ASP A 70 3.93 2.86 21.52
C ASP A 70 4.60 4.23 21.42
N LEU A 71 4.02 5.17 20.69
CA LEU A 71 4.59 6.52 20.51
C LEU A 71 4.65 7.30 21.82
N LYS A 72 3.79 6.97 22.79
CA LYS A 72 3.77 7.58 24.13
C LYS A 72 4.89 7.08 25.05
N LYS A 73 5.57 5.97 24.71
CA LYS A 73 6.67 5.43 25.53
C LYS A 73 7.88 6.37 25.48
N GLU A 74 8.56 6.56 26.61
CA GLU A 74 9.76 7.40 26.69
C GLU A 74 10.91 6.89 25.82
N SER A 75 11.04 5.57 25.66
CA SER A 75 12.02 4.96 24.75
C SER A 75 11.84 5.38 23.28
N ASN A 76 10.67 5.91 22.92
CA ASN A 76 10.34 6.37 21.58
C ASN A 76 10.30 7.89 21.44
N ALA A 77 10.76 8.66 22.45
CA ALA A 77 10.71 10.12 22.45
C ALA A 77 11.33 10.75 21.19
N LYS A 78 12.51 10.26 20.77
CA LYS A 78 13.19 10.74 19.54
C LYS A 78 12.36 10.50 18.28
N ILE A 79 11.74 9.32 18.15
CA ILE A 79 10.90 8.99 17.00
C ILE A 79 9.64 9.82 17.01
N ARG A 80 9.04 10.06 18.19
CA ARG A 80 7.87 10.92 18.38
C ARG A 80 8.15 12.36 17.94
N GLU A 81 9.27 12.93 18.37
CA GLU A 81 9.69 14.28 17.97
C GLU A 81 9.92 14.37 16.47
N GLN A 82 10.70 13.43 15.90
CA GLN A 82 10.97 13.41 14.46
C GLN A 82 9.69 13.25 13.63
N ALA A 83 8.80 12.31 14.00
CA ALA A 83 7.52 12.13 13.32
C ALA A 83 6.65 13.40 13.38
N SER A 84 6.63 14.09 14.53
CA SER A 84 5.90 15.34 14.70
C SER A 84 6.44 16.45 13.79
N GLU A 85 7.75 16.50 13.54
CA GLU A 85 8.35 17.47 12.63
C GLU A 85 8.08 17.13 11.17
N GLN A 86 8.24 15.86 10.79
CA GLN A 86 7.94 15.38 9.43
C GLN A 86 6.50 15.69 9.00
N LEU A 87 5.56 15.60 9.94
CA LEU A 87 4.16 15.90 9.73
C LEU A 87 3.85 17.38 9.41
N LYS A 88 4.84 18.29 9.49
CA LYS A 88 4.70 19.70 9.11
C LYS A 88 5.18 19.99 7.69
N ASP A 89 5.89 19.04 7.06
CA ASP A 89 6.43 19.23 5.71
C ASP A 89 5.30 19.25 4.67
N ALA A 90 5.43 20.12 3.66
CA ALA A 90 4.42 20.29 2.61
C ALA A 90 4.22 19.03 1.74
N ASN A 91 5.21 18.12 1.69
CA ASN A 91 5.10 16.85 0.99
C ASN A 91 4.35 15.78 1.81
N VAL A 92 4.06 16.03 3.09
CA VAL A 92 3.38 15.07 3.97
C VAL A 92 1.90 15.43 4.10
N ILE A 93 1.05 14.70 3.36
CA ILE A 93 -0.39 14.90 3.37
C ILE A 93 -0.98 14.31 4.65
N SER A 94 -1.57 15.19 5.47
CA SER A 94 -2.20 14.80 6.71
C SER A 94 -3.48 14.03 6.43
N SER A 95 -3.52 12.77 6.86
CA SER A 95 -4.61 11.88 6.52
C SER A 95 -5.33 11.36 7.76
N PHE A 96 -6.64 11.17 7.65
CA PHE A 96 -7.46 10.65 8.74
C PHE A 96 -8.51 9.65 8.26
N TYR A 97 -8.71 8.57 9.01
CA TYR A 97 -9.96 7.81 8.93
C TYR A 97 -11.11 8.64 9.47
N VAL A 98 -12.22 8.63 8.76
CA VAL A 98 -13.50 9.16 9.22
C VAL A 98 -14.02 8.22 10.30
N THR A 99 -14.20 8.75 11.51
CA THR A 99 -14.72 8.05 12.68
C THR A 99 -15.62 9.01 13.47
N SER A 100 -16.24 8.54 14.55
CA SER A 100 -16.95 9.39 15.50
C SER A 100 -16.09 10.50 16.13
N LYS A 101 -14.76 10.40 16.04
CA LYS A 101 -13.81 11.40 16.56
C LYS A 101 -13.29 12.38 15.50
N LEU A 102 -13.86 12.37 14.29
CA LEU A 102 -13.39 13.20 13.18
C LEU A 102 -13.34 14.68 13.57
N ASP A 103 -14.38 15.23 14.21
CA ASP A 103 -14.42 16.63 14.66
C ASP A 103 -13.20 17.02 15.50
N ALA A 104 -12.84 16.18 16.48
CA ALA A 104 -11.68 16.42 17.34
C ALA A 104 -10.36 16.41 16.55
N HIS A 105 -10.23 15.50 15.58
CA HIS A 105 -9.06 15.40 14.71
C HIS A 105 -8.93 16.61 13.78
N ILE A 106 -10.03 17.05 13.16
CA ILE A 106 -10.05 18.21 12.27
C ILE A 106 -9.74 19.50 13.06
N LYS A 107 -10.34 19.69 14.24
CA LYS A 107 -10.02 20.81 15.13
C LYS A 107 -8.57 20.82 15.56
N ASN A 108 -7.98 19.65 15.85
CA ASN A 108 -6.56 19.55 16.19
C ASN A 108 -5.67 19.86 14.97
N ALA A 109 -6.00 19.37 13.79
CA ALA A 109 -5.29 19.67 12.55
C ALA A 109 -5.29 21.19 12.26
N ALA A 110 -6.46 21.83 12.35
CA ALA A 110 -6.61 23.27 12.16
C ALA A 110 -5.78 24.10 13.15
N LYS A 111 -5.73 23.69 14.43
CA LYS A 111 -4.87 24.33 15.45
C LYS A 111 -3.38 24.25 15.12
N ASN A 112 -2.97 23.22 14.37
CA ASN A 112 -1.60 23.04 13.90
C ASN A 112 -1.36 23.63 12.49
N GLY A 113 -2.28 24.49 12.01
CA GLY A 113 -2.14 25.16 10.72
C GLY A 113 -2.41 24.27 9.50
N ILE A 114 -3.07 23.12 9.68
CA ILE A 114 -3.41 22.21 8.59
C ILE A 114 -4.88 22.43 8.21
N PRO A 115 -5.17 23.14 7.11
CA PRO A 115 -6.52 23.41 6.67
C PRO A 115 -7.17 22.16 6.05
N ILE A 116 -8.51 22.11 6.07
CA ILE A 116 -9.28 20.94 5.62
C ILE A 116 -9.04 20.60 4.15
N ASP A 117 -8.84 21.61 3.31
CA ASP A 117 -8.57 21.47 1.87
C ASP A 117 -7.18 20.89 1.54
N SER A 118 -6.33 20.69 2.54
CA SER A 118 -5.07 19.95 2.43
C SER A 118 -5.12 18.53 2.98
N LEU A 119 -6.27 18.11 3.54
CA LEU A 119 -6.44 16.80 4.17
C LEU A 119 -6.87 15.72 3.18
N LEU A 120 -6.38 14.50 3.40
CA LEU A 120 -6.92 13.29 2.80
C LEU A 120 -7.77 12.53 3.83
N LEU A 121 -9.03 12.25 3.50
CA LEU A 121 -9.93 11.54 4.39
C LEU A 121 -10.24 10.15 3.84
N LEU A 122 -10.14 9.12 4.69
CA LEU A 122 -10.53 7.75 4.36
C LEU A 122 -11.87 7.44 5.03
N CYS A 123 -12.92 7.28 4.23
CA CYS A 123 -14.24 6.90 4.73
C CYS A 123 -14.62 5.54 4.14
N ASN A 124 -14.39 4.48 4.93
CA ASN A 124 -14.64 3.10 4.52
C ASN A 124 -15.74 2.40 5.35
N ASN A 125 -16.31 3.08 6.35
CA ASN A 125 -17.40 2.55 7.17
C ASN A 125 -18.67 3.43 6.99
N PRO A 126 -19.80 2.85 6.54
CA PRO A 126 -21.04 3.60 6.31
C PRO A 126 -21.60 4.25 7.58
N GLU A 127 -21.32 3.71 8.77
CA GLU A 127 -21.76 4.29 10.04
C GLU A 127 -21.20 5.71 10.27
N TYR A 128 -20.03 6.01 9.70
CA TYR A 128 -19.37 7.30 9.88
C TYR A 128 -19.66 8.32 8.77
N LEU A 129 -20.53 8.00 7.79
CA LEU A 129 -20.93 8.95 6.75
C LEU A 129 -21.64 10.18 7.35
N GLY A 130 -22.45 9.99 8.40
CA GLY A 130 -23.07 11.11 9.11
C GLY A 130 -22.04 12.01 9.80
N ASN A 131 -21.01 11.41 10.41
CA ASN A 131 -19.89 12.16 10.99
C ASN A 131 -19.11 12.94 9.93
N TYR A 132 -18.91 12.37 8.74
CA TYR A 132 -18.31 13.08 7.62
C TYR A 132 -19.16 14.31 7.24
N GLU A 133 -20.46 14.14 7.00
CA GLU A 133 -21.34 15.23 6.56
C GLU A 133 -21.42 16.36 7.59
N GLU A 134 -21.61 16.02 8.87
CA GLU A 134 -21.68 16.98 9.97
C GLU A 134 -20.37 17.76 10.12
N VAL A 135 -19.24 17.06 10.09
CA VAL A 135 -17.93 17.66 10.38
C VAL A 135 -17.35 18.35 9.16
N ILE A 136 -17.57 17.87 7.94
CA ILE A 136 -16.97 18.48 6.74
C ILE A 136 -17.90 19.58 6.19
N GLY A 137 -19.21 19.35 6.15
CA GLY A 137 -20.18 20.27 5.56
C GLY A 137 -19.84 20.61 4.10
N ASP A 138 -19.86 21.89 3.76
CA ASP A 138 -19.56 22.38 2.40
C ASP A 138 -18.07 22.49 2.07
N ARG A 139 -17.19 22.12 3.01
CA ARG A 139 -15.74 22.18 2.80
C ARG A 139 -15.29 21.04 1.91
N ILE A 140 -14.20 21.25 1.19
CA ILE A 140 -13.69 20.31 0.18
C ILE A 140 -12.32 19.81 0.62
N PRO A 141 -12.21 18.59 1.19
CA PRO A 141 -10.92 17.94 1.43
C PRO A 141 -10.11 17.77 0.15
N LEU A 142 -8.78 17.66 0.28
CA LEU A 142 -7.88 17.42 -0.85
C LEU A 142 -8.26 16.14 -1.59
N TYR A 143 -8.49 15.06 -0.84
CA TYR A 143 -8.96 13.78 -1.36
C TYR A 143 -9.91 13.09 -0.38
N ASN A 144 -10.89 12.37 -0.93
CA ASN A 144 -11.77 11.49 -0.17
C ASN A 144 -11.64 10.06 -0.70
N VAL A 145 -10.91 9.21 0.02
CA VAL A 145 -10.75 7.79 -0.31
C VAL A 145 -11.97 7.04 0.20
N ILE A 146 -12.75 6.46 -0.72
CA ILE A 146 -14.03 5.82 -0.42
C ILE A 146 -14.22 4.52 -1.23
N PRO A 147 -14.96 3.53 -0.71
CA PRO A 147 -15.43 2.40 -1.50
C PRO A 147 -16.30 2.84 -2.69
N ASP A 148 -16.34 2.06 -3.77
CA ASP A 148 -17.28 2.25 -4.89
C ASP A 148 -18.68 1.72 -4.55
N LYS A 149 -19.25 2.28 -3.49
CA LYS A 149 -20.58 1.92 -2.99
C LYS A 149 -21.51 3.11 -3.10
N GLY A 150 -22.76 2.86 -3.49
CA GLY A 150 -23.75 3.90 -3.81
C GLY A 150 -23.94 4.93 -2.69
N ASP A 151 -23.93 4.50 -1.43
CA ASP A 151 -24.12 5.38 -0.28
C ASP A 151 -22.95 6.36 -0.11
N PHE A 152 -21.71 5.87 -0.20
CA PHE A 152 -20.52 6.72 -0.14
C PHE A 152 -20.49 7.68 -1.34
N ARG A 153 -20.72 7.18 -2.56
CA ARG A 153 -20.74 8.00 -3.78
C ARG A 153 -21.75 9.14 -3.73
N ARG A 154 -22.94 8.90 -3.20
CA ARG A 154 -24.01 9.91 -3.20
C ARG A 154 -23.77 11.00 -2.15
N ARG A 155 -23.15 10.64 -1.02
CA ARG A 155 -22.98 11.47 0.17
C ARG A 155 -21.62 12.19 0.24
N ILE A 156 -20.57 11.58 -0.31
CA ILE A 156 -19.25 12.17 -0.48
C ILE A 156 -19.01 12.36 -1.98
N ARG A 157 -18.93 13.61 -2.45
CA ARG A 157 -18.81 13.92 -3.89
C ARG A 157 -17.49 14.57 -4.30
N PRO A 158 -16.96 15.55 -3.55
CA PRO A 158 -15.73 16.24 -3.96
C PRO A 158 -14.51 15.33 -3.88
N ASN A 159 -13.61 15.47 -4.84
CA ASN A 159 -12.26 14.87 -4.84
C ASN A 159 -12.18 13.39 -4.43
N ARG A 160 -13.16 12.58 -4.87
CA ARG A 160 -13.19 11.16 -4.54
C ARG A 160 -12.03 10.39 -5.16
N VAL A 161 -11.52 9.43 -4.43
CA VAL A 161 -10.60 8.38 -4.86
C VAL A 161 -11.29 7.05 -4.57
N MET A 162 -11.45 6.21 -5.59
CA MET A 162 -12.08 4.90 -5.46
C MET A 162 -11.14 3.95 -4.72
N CYS A 163 -11.63 3.19 -3.76
CA CYS A 163 -10.80 2.27 -2.98
C CYS A 163 -11.46 0.91 -2.81
N GLU A 164 -10.87 -0.12 -3.39
CA GLU A 164 -11.35 -1.50 -3.26
C GLU A 164 -10.16 -2.43 -2.95
N ASP A 165 -10.39 -3.43 -2.11
CA ASP A 165 -9.40 -4.48 -1.87
C ASP A 165 -9.60 -5.61 -2.88
N HIS A 166 -8.81 -5.55 -3.93
CA HIS A 166 -8.82 -6.49 -5.03
C HIS A 166 -7.87 -7.67 -4.83
N PHE A 167 -7.09 -7.70 -3.74
CA PHE A 167 -6.19 -8.82 -3.51
C PHE A 167 -7.01 -10.08 -3.15
N PRO A 168 -6.95 -11.15 -3.96
CA PRO A 168 -7.79 -12.32 -3.77
C PRO A 168 -7.22 -13.22 -2.68
N LYS A 169 -7.33 -12.74 -1.44
CA LYS A 169 -6.65 -13.31 -0.29
C LYS A 169 -7.21 -14.70 0.04
N GLN A 170 -6.35 -15.70 -0.02
CA GLN A 170 -6.63 -17.04 0.51
C GLN A 170 -6.27 -17.14 2.00
N THR A 171 -6.92 -18.10 2.68
CA THR A 171 -6.65 -18.40 4.09
C THR A 171 -5.21 -18.88 4.30
N ARG A 172 -4.70 -19.72 3.39
CA ARG A 172 -3.33 -20.26 3.44
C ARG A 172 -2.64 -20.08 2.09
N ASN A 173 -1.32 -19.92 2.12
CA ASN A 173 -0.51 -19.80 0.90
C ASN A 173 -0.62 -21.03 -0.02
N ILE A 174 -0.82 -22.22 0.54
CA ILE A 174 -0.97 -23.46 -0.26
C ILE A 174 -2.27 -23.48 -1.07
N ASP A 175 -3.29 -22.71 -0.66
CA ASP A 175 -4.58 -22.70 -1.35
C ASP A 175 -4.49 -21.97 -2.70
N TYR A 176 -3.37 -21.31 -3.01
CA TYR A 176 -3.07 -20.77 -4.34
C TYR A 176 -2.43 -21.79 -5.29
N SER A 177 -2.09 -23.01 -4.86
CA SER A 177 -1.34 -23.97 -5.68
C SER A 177 -2.07 -24.36 -6.98
N ASP A 178 -3.40 -24.35 -6.96
CA ASP A 178 -4.25 -24.68 -8.13
C ASP A 178 -4.73 -23.42 -8.89
N ILE A 179 -4.22 -22.23 -8.52
CA ILE A 179 -4.63 -20.94 -9.09
C ILE A 179 -3.40 -20.26 -9.68
N GLU A 180 -3.13 -20.49 -10.96
CA GLU A 180 -1.96 -19.87 -11.63
C GLU A 180 -2.13 -18.35 -11.73
N THR A 181 -3.29 -17.90 -12.23
CA THR A 181 -3.58 -16.47 -12.38
C THR A 181 -5.05 -16.16 -12.16
N GLU A 182 -5.33 -14.96 -11.66
CA GLU A 182 -6.68 -14.47 -11.43
C GLU A 182 -6.80 -12.97 -11.70
N PHE A 183 -8.04 -12.48 -11.70
CA PHE A 183 -8.32 -11.06 -11.87
C PHE A 183 -7.80 -10.29 -10.65
N PHE A 184 -7.12 -9.17 -10.89
CA PHE A 184 -6.75 -8.24 -9.83
C PHE A 184 -7.66 -7.01 -9.94
N SER A 185 -7.45 -6.12 -10.90
CA SER A 185 -8.25 -4.89 -10.99
C SER A 185 -8.39 -4.36 -12.42
N SER A 186 -9.45 -3.61 -12.65
CA SER A 186 -9.61 -2.76 -13.84
C SER A 186 -9.86 -1.29 -13.49
N ASP A 187 -9.66 -0.92 -12.23
CA ASP A 187 -10.02 0.40 -11.70
C ASP A 187 -9.24 1.51 -12.38
N HIS A 188 -7.98 1.26 -12.71
CA HIS A 188 -7.10 2.18 -13.42
C HIS A 188 -7.60 2.54 -14.83
N LEU A 189 -8.51 1.74 -15.41
CA LEU A 189 -9.13 2.01 -16.70
C LEU A 189 -10.34 2.94 -16.57
N TYR A 190 -11.15 2.79 -15.52
CA TYR A 190 -12.51 3.36 -15.47
C TYR A 190 -12.71 4.45 -14.42
N TYR A 191 -11.82 4.60 -13.44
CA TYR A 191 -12.01 5.56 -12.33
C TYR A 191 -12.32 6.99 -12.80
N ALA A 192 -11.71 7.42 -13.91
CA ALA A 192 -11.90 8.77 -14.43
C ALA A 192 -13.29 8.96 -15.05
N ASP A 193 -13.78 7.96 -15.79
CA ASP A 193 -15.12 7.96 -16.40
C ASP A 193 -16.21 7.92 -15.32
N ASP A 194 -15.94 7.25 -14.20
CA ASP A 194 -16.81 7.20 -13.02
C ASP A 194 -16.73 8.48 -12.15
N GLY A 195 -15.95 9.48 -12.57
CA GLY A 195 -15.84 10.78 -11.93
C GLY A 195 -14.98 10.80 -10.66
N TYR A 196 -14.05 9.85 -10.52
CA TYR A 196 -13.04 9.84 -9.47
C TYR A 196 -11.76 10.56 -9.92
N LYS A 197 -11.02 11.13 -8.96
CA LYS A 197 -9.69 11.73 -9.18
C LYS A 197 -8.57 10.68 -9.24
N GLY A 198 -8.83 9.49 -8.71
CA GLY A 198 -7.89 8.37 -8.69
C GLY A 198 -8.54 7.10 -8.17
N PHE A 199 -7.71 6.06 -8.07
CA PHE A 199 -8.04 4.78 -7.46
C PHE A 199 -6.99 4.41 -6.42
N ALA A 200 -7.35 3.51 -5.52
CA ALA A 200 -6.59 3.06 -4.37
C ALA A 200 -6.87 1.57 -4.16
N ASP A 201 -5.87 0.87 -3.66
CA ASP A 201 -5.97 -0.53 -3.24
C ASP A 201 -4.95 -0.79 -2.12
N TYR A 202 -4.92 -2.01 -1.61
CA TYR A 202 -3.96 -2.45 -0.59
C TYR A 202 -2.78 -3.24 -1.18
N SER A 203 -2.49 -3.03 -2.47
CA SER A 203 -1.47 -3.74 -3.23
C SER A 203 -1.61 -5.27 -3.11
N VAL A 204 -0.52 -6.02 -3.25
CA VAL A 204 -0.45 -7.48 -3.08
C VAL A 204 -0.49 -7.93 -1.60
N VAL A 205 -0.95 -7.06 -0.70
CA VAL A 205 -0.95 -7.29 0.75
C VAL A 205 -2.35 -7.56 1.28
N GLY A 206 -3.34 -6.87 0.72
CA GLY A 206 -4.72 -6.88 1.21
C GLY A 206 -4.95 -5.93 2.38
N GLU A 207 -6.23 -5.61 2.62
CA GLU A 207 -6.72 -4.70 3.65
C GLU A 207 -6.46 -5.24 5.07
N GLU A 208 -6.62 -6.55 5.23
CA GLU A 208 -6.66 -7.22 6.52
C GLU A 208 -5.34 -7.08 7.29
N TYR A 209 -5.45 -6.75 8.58
CA TYR A 209 -4.32 -6.60 9.48
C TYR A 209 -4.33 -7.67 10.59
N SER A 210 -3.22 -8.41 10.72
CA SER A 210 -2.95 -9.30 11.86
C SER A 210 -1.64 -8.96 12.57
N GLU A 211 -1.64 -8.83 13.90
CA GLU A 211 -0.41 -8.60 14.67
C GLU A 211 0.57 -9.78 14.65
N THR A 212 0.03 -10.99 14.48
CA THR A 212 0.79 -12.24 14.45
C THR A 212 0.98 -12.70 13.01
N GLY A 213 2.23 -12.96 12.65
CA GLY A 213 2.57 -13.72 11.46
C GLY A 213 2.95 -15.12 11.90
N PHE A 214 2.37 -16.14 11.27
CA PHE A 214 2.78 -17.52 11.47
C PHE A 214 3.82 -17.89 10.41
N ALA A 215 4.75 -18.78 10.75
CA ALA A 215 5.62 -19.39 9.75
C ALA A 215 4.73 -20.13 8.76
N PRO A 216 4.74 -19.76 7.47
CA PRO A 216 3.82 -20.35 6.52
C PRO A 216 4.31 -21.75 6.13
N TYR A 217 3.38 -22.67 5.91
CA TYR A 217 3.68 -24.00 5.38
C TYR A 217 4.21 -23.92 3.94
N ALA A 218 3.66 -22.98 3.15
CA ALA A 218 4.07 -22.70 1.78
C ALA A 218 4.59 -21.26 1.63
N VAL A 219 5.59 -21.06 0.77
CA VAL A 219 5.97 -19.72 0.29
C VAL A 219 5.18 -19.44 -0.97
N ALA A 220 4.47 -18.31 -0.99
CA ALA A 220 3.79 -17.80 -2.18
C ALA A 220 4.40 -16.46 -2.58
N ILE A 221 4.69 -16.30 -3.87
CA ILE A 221 5.10 -15.03 -4.48
C ILE A 221 3.96 -14.55 -5.37
N HIS A 222 3.54 -13.31 -5.18
CA HIS A 222 2.44 -12.69 -5.91
C HIS A 222 2.98 -11.61 -6.83
N ILE A 223 2.66 -11.68 -8.12
CA ILE A 223 3.12 -10.72 -9.13
C ILE A 223 1.93 -10.22 -9.94
N VAL A 224 1.71 -8.91 -9.90
CA VAL A 224 0.67 -8.24 -10.68
C VAL A 224 1.18 -7.99 -12.09
N TYR A 225 0.36 -8.10 -13.12
CA TYR A 225 0.76 -7.81 -14.50
C TYR A 225 -0.43 -7.34 -15.33
N PHE A 226 -0.18 -6.68 -16.45
CA PHE A 226 -1.23 -6.33 -17.41
C PHE A 226 -1.47 -7.46 -18.39
N ASP A 227 -2.73 -7.85 -18.58
CA ASP A 227 -3.10 -8.72 -19.68
C ASP A 227 -3.20 -7.97 -21.02
N THR A 228 -3.57 -8.68 -22.08
CA THR A 228 -3.72 -8.11 -23.44
C THR A 228 -4.76 -7.00 -23.57
N LYS A 229 -5.63 -6.83 -22.58
CA LYS A 229 -6.65 -5.78 -22.50
C LYS A 229 -6.27 -4.68 -21.51
N ASN A 230 -5.02 -4.67 -21.03
CA ASN A 230 -4.54 -3.81 -19.96
C ASN A 230 -5.33 -3.97 -18.65
N ILE A 231 -5.96 -5.13 -18.41
CA ILE A 231 -6.55 -5.44 -17.10
C ILE A 231 -5.42 -5.93 -16.20
N LEU A 232 -5.40 -5.48 -14.95
CA LEU A 232 -4.45 -6.00 -13.97
C LEU A 232 -4.90 -7.41 -13.58
N ARG A 233 -3.99 -8.36 -13.74
CA ARG A 233 -4.09 -9.73 -13.26
C ARG A 233 -3.01 -9.97 -12.22
N ILE A 234 -3.17 -11.03 -11.46
CA ILE A 234 -2.18 -11.46 -10.47
C ILE A 234 -1.83 -12.92 -10.74
N ALA A 235 -0.53 -13.22 -10.72
CA ALA A 235 0.02 -14.57 -10.82
C ALA A 235 0.53 -15.02 -9.45
N HIS A 236 0.33 -16.30 -9.14
CA HIS A 236 0.69 -16.89 -7.85
C HIS A 236 1.73 -18.00 -8.06
N PHE A 237 2.89 -17.86 -7.42
CA PHE A 237 3.96 -18.85 -7.47
C PHE A 237 4.14 -19.46 -6.09
N VAL A 238 3.62 -20.68 -5.92
CA VAL A 238 3.65 -21.40 -4.64
C VAL A 238 4.78 -22.44 -4.65
N SER A 239 5.47 -22.59 -3.52
CA SER A 239 6.45 -23.67 -3.31
C SER A 239 5.82 -25.05 -3.40
N ASP A 240 6.62 -26.09 -3.62
CA ASP A 240 6.14 -27.47 -3.75
C ASP A 240 6.19 -28.23 -2.42
N SER A 241 7.26 -28.03 -1.64
CA SER A 241 7.54 -28.80 -0.43
C SER A 241 6.82 -28.23 0.81
N ASN A 242 5.50 -28.41 0.91
CA ASN A 242 4.64 -27.68 1.87
C ASN A 242 4.14 -28.49 3.08
N ASP A 243 4.74 -29.64 3.41
CA ASP A 243 4.26 -30.54 4.47
C ASP A 243 4.39 -29.97 5.90
N ASP A 244 5.38 -29.10 6.12
CA ASP A 244 5.65 -28.46 7.41
C ASP A 244 6.09 -26.99 7.24
N ILE A 245 6.60 -26.35 8.30
CA ILE A 245 7.11 -24.96 8.27
C ILE A 245 8.64 -24.85 8.06
N SER A 246 9.32 -25.98 7.90
CA SER A 246 10.78 -26.05 7.79
C SER A 246 11.27 -25.54 6.44
N ASP A 247 12.57 -25.27 6.37
CA ASP A 247 13.30 -24.88 5.16
C ASP A 247 12.61 -23.83 4.26
N PRO A 248 12.35 -22.61 4.79
CA PRO A 248 11.79 -21.54 3.99
C PRO A 248 12.69 -21.12 2.82
N ALA A 249 13.99 -21.42 2.87
CA ALA A 249 14.93 -21.13 1.79
C ALA A 249 14.69 -22.02 0.57
N ARG A 250 14.52 -23.34 0.77
CA ARG A 250 14.13 -24.27 -0.29
C ARG A 250 12.78 -23.90 -0.88
N LYS A 251 11.77 -23.64 -0.04
CA LYS A 251 10.42 -23.25 -0.51
C LYS A 251 10.46 -21.97 -1.35
N PHE A 252 11.23 -20.97 -0.92
CA PHE A 252 11.44 -19.79 -1.73
C PHE A 252 12.11 -20.12 -3.07
N ALA A 253 13.13 -20.99 -3.09
CA ALA A 253 13.81 -21.39 -4.32
C ALA A 253 12.85 -22.05 -5.32
N GLU A 254 11.96 -22.93 -4.86
CA GLU A 254 10.90 -23.56 -5.67
C GLU A 254 9.93 -22.52 -6.24
N ALA A 255 9.43 -21.60 -5.40
CA ALA A 255 8.50 -20.56 -5.83
C ALA A 255 9.14 -19.56 -6.82
N VAL A 256 10.37 -19.11 -6.55
CA VAL A 256 11.04 -18.12 -7.40
C VAL A 256 11.48 -18.72 -8.74
N GLU A 257 11.80 -20.02 -8.79
CA GLU A 257 12.06 -20.71 -10.05
C GLU A 257 10.87 -20.63 -11.01
N LYS A 258 9.66 -20.92 -10.50
CA LYS A 258 8.41 -20.81 -11.28
C LYS A 258 8.17 -19.38 -11.78
N LEU A 259 8.43 -18.38 -10.93
CA LEU A 259 8.37 -16.97 -11.33
C LEU A 259 9.35 -16.65 -12.46
N VAL A 260 10.62 -17.06 -12.34
CA VAL A 260 11.65 -16.78 -13.34
C VAL A 260 11.33 -17.46 -14.67
N GLU A 261 10.84 -18.70 -14.64
CA GLU A 261 10.41 -19.41 -15.85
C GLU A 261 9.25 -18.68 -16.53
N TRP A 262 8.22 -18.32 -15.76
CA TRP A 262 7.08 -17.56 -16.26
C TRP A 262 7.49 -16.20 -16.86
N ASN A 263 8.42 -15.50 -16.21
CA ASN A 263 8.91 -14.20 -16.69
C ASN A 263 9.70 -14.29 -18.01
N LYS A 264 10.19 -15.47 -18.41
CA LYS A 264 10.78 -15.64 -19.76
C LYS A 264 9.78 -15.36 -20.87
N THR A 265 8.49 -15.57 -20.62
CA THR A 265 7.41 -15.28 -21.58
C THR A 265 6.86 -13.88 -21.37
N MET A 266 6.64 -13.49 -20.10
CA MET A 266 5.99 -12.21 -19.77
C MET A 266 6.88 -10.99 -19.96
N LYS A 267 8.21 -11.16 -19.87
CA LYS A 267 9.20 -10.09 -20.06
C LYS A 267 8.98 -8.86 -19.17
N LEU A 268 8.46 -9.05 -17.95
CA LEU A 268 8.34 -7.96 -16.99
C LEU A 268 9.74 -7.51 -16.57
N ASP A 269 10.00 -6.22 -16.71
CA ASP A 269 11.25 -5.61 -16.27
C ASP A 269 10.96 -4.51 -15.24
N THR A 270 10.89 -4.88 -13.98
CA THR A 270 10.90 -3.95 -12.85
C THR A 270 12.07 -4.28 -11.94
N VAL A 271 12.48 -3.34 -11.09
CA VAL A 271 13.46 -3.60 -10.03
C VAL A 271 13.03 -4.79 -9.17
N GLY A 272 11.76 -4.88 -8.76
CA GLY A 272 11.27 -6.02 -7.98
C GLY A 272 11.46 -7.37 -8.68
N ILE A 273 11.19 -7.44 -9.99
CA ILE A 273 11.41 -8.67 -10.78
C ILE A 273 12.90 -8.98 -10.94
N ARG A 274 13.72 -7.97 -11.24
CA ARG A 274 15.17 -8.14 -11.36
C ARG A 274 15.81 -8.64 -10.07
N GLU A 275 15.30 -8.20 -8.92
CA GLU A 275 15.73 -8.70 -7.61
C GLU A 275 15.34 -10.16 -7.38
N PHE A 276 14.14 -10.59 -7.79
CA PHE A 276 13.75 -12.01 -7.77
C PHE A 276 14.63 -12.86 -8.68
N GLU A 277 14.88 -12.42 -9.91
CA GLU A 277 15.79 -13.11 -10.83
C GLU A 277 17.22 -13.17 -10.30
N ALA A 278 17.70 -12.11 -9.67
CA ALA A 278 19.01 -12.09 -9.04
C ALA A 278 19.09 -13.09 -7.87
N ALA A 279 18.06 -13.13 -7.03
CA ALA A 279 17.98 -14.08 -5.93
C ALA A 279 17.99 -15.54 -6.43
N TYR A 280 17.27 -15.84 -7.51
CA TYR A 280 17.28 -17.15 -8.16
C TYR A 280 18.67 -17.49 -8.73
N ARG A 281 19.25 -16.60 -9.55
CA ARG A 281 20.58 -16.82 -10.18
C ARG A 281 21.68 -17.04 -9.14
N ASN A 282 21.63 -16.29 -8.04
CA ASN A 282 22.63 -16.36 -6.97
C ASN A 282 22.33 -17.46 -5.95
N LYS A 283 21.19 -18.15 -6.06
CA LYS A 283 20.71 -19.17 -5.10
C LYS A 283 20.64 -18.64 -3.67
N THR A 284 20.20 -17.40 -3.50
CA THR A 284 20.12 -16.73 -2.20
C THR A 284 18.68 -16.57 -1.74
N TYR A 285 18.41 -16.89 -0.48
CA TYR A 285 17.12 -16.62 0.15
C TYR A 285 17.15 -15.26 0.89
N PRO A 286 16.38 -14.25 0.45
CA PRO A 286 16.43 -12.92 1.04
C PRO A 286 15.57 -12.75 2.30
N GLY A 287 14.77 -13.76 2.67
CA GLY A 287 13.79 -13.71 3.76
C GLY A 287 12.39 -13.32 3.30
N LEU A 288 11.34 -13.90 3.91
CA LEU A 288 9.93 -13.68 3.55
C LEU A 288 9.53 -12.20 3.52
N GLY A 289 10.06 -11.40 4.44
CA GLY A 289 9.81 -9.97 4.46
C GLY A 289 10.32 -9.26 3.21
N VAL A 290 11.51 -9.65 2.74
CA VAL A 290 12.10 -9.08 1.52
C VAL A 290 11.38 -9.58 0.27
N VAL A 291 10.91 -10.83 0.25
CA VAL A 291 10.02 -11.35 -0.80
C VAL A 291 8.79 -10.45 -0.96
N LYS A 292 8.09 -10.15 0.15
CA LYS A 292 6.94 -9.24 0.13
C LYS A 292 7.32 -7.84 -0.37
N LYS A 293 8.46 -7.32 0.09
CA LYS A 293 9.01 -6.03 -0.34
C LYS A 293 9.19 -5.99 -1.86
N TYR A 294 9.79 -7.02 -2.47
CA TYR A 294 10.01 -7.08 -3.92
C TYR A 294 8.71 -7.11 -4.71
N SER A 295 7.68 -7.85 -4.26
CA SER A 295 6.37 -7.84 -4.91
C SER A 295 5.69 -6.47 -4.86
N ILE A 296 5.77 -5.76 -3.72
CA ILE A 296 5.24 -4.39 -3.60
C ILE A 296 6.02 -3.44 -4.51
N MET A 297 7.35 -3.50 -4.50
CA MET A 297 8.18 -2.66 -5.37
C MET A 297 7.83 -2.89 -6.85
N HIS A 298 7.67 -4.15 -7.25
CA HIS A 298 7.25 -4.49 -8.60
C HIS A 298 5.89 -3.87 -8.94
N HIS A 299 4.87 -4.02 -8.09
CA HIS A 299 3.54 -3.47 -8.35
C HIS A 299 3.57 -1.94 -8.45
N LEU A 300 4.29 -1.26 -7.56
CA LEU A 300 4.41 0.20 -7.59
C LEU A 300 5.13 0.72 -8.85
N GLU A 301 6.22 0.07 -9.25
CA GLU A 301 6.96 0.43 -10.46
C GLU A 301 6.16 0.11 -11.75
N LEU A 302 5.43 -1.00 -11.77
CA LEU A 302 4.53 -1.37 -12.86
C LEU A 302 3.48 -0.28 -13.08
N MET A 303 2.80 0.14 -12.02
CA MET A 303 1.81 1.22 -12.09
C MET A 303 2.44 2.57 -12.41
N SER A 304 3.66 2.82 -11.94
CA SER A 304 4.41 4.02 -12.29
C SER A 304 4.65 4.13 -13.80
N LYS A 305 5.17 3.06 -14.42
CA LYS A 305 5.38 2.98 -15.87
C LYS A 305 4.08 3.18 -16.65
N TYR A 306 3.01 2.51 -16.23
CA TYR A 306 1.67 2.68 -16.82
C TYR A 306 1.19 4.13 -16.78
N LEU A 307 1.24 4.75 -15.59
CA LEU A 307 0.74 6.11 -15.38
C LEU A 307 1.58 7.17 -16.12
N ASP A 308 2.86 6.92 -16.35
CA ASP A 308 3.75 7.79 -17.12
C ASP A 308 3.69 7.53 -18.64
N GLY A 309 2.92 6.53 -19.09
CA GLY A 309 2.78 6.19 -20.51
C GLY A 309 4.02 5.51 -21.11
N VAL A 310 4.85 4.90 -20.26
CA VAL A 310 6.00 4.11 -20.69
C VAL A 310 5.53 2.73 -21.12
N ALA A 311 6.05 2.21 -22.22
CA ALA A 311 5.76 0.84 -22.65
C ALA A 311 6.15 -0.16 -21.55
N ILE A 312 5.24 -1.10 -21.28
CA ILE A 312 5.35 -2.11 -20.23
C ILE A 312 5.69 -3.46 -20.83
#